data_AF-A0A9D6DY72-F1
#
_entry.id   AF-A0A9D6DY72-F1
#
_cell.length_a   1.000
_cell.length_b   1.000
_cell.length_c   1.000
_cell.angle_alpha   90.00
_cell.angle_beta   90.00
_cell.angle_gamma   90.00
#
_symmetry.space_group_name_H-M   'P 1'
#
loop_
_entity.id
_entity.type
_entity.pdbx_description
1 polymer ?
#
loop_
_entity_poly.entity_id
_entity_poly.type
_entity_poly.pdbx_seq_one_letter_code
_entity_poly.pdbx_strand_id
1 'polypeptide(L)'
;MFAGVFGHHAFRNALLPLVSLLGLSLPDLFSGAFITEYIFSLPGMGQYGMEAILHRDYPVLMGIILFSSLLVLLGSLLADVCYALVDPRIRLGEAERG
;
A
#
# COMPACT_ATOMS: atom_id res chain seq x y z
N MET A 1 -5.08 -3.41 37.82
CA MET A 1 -6.18 -4.17 37.18
C MET A 1 -6.54 -3.73 35.76
N PHE A 2 -6.06 -2.59 35.21
CA PHE A 2 -6.46 -2.18 33.85
C PHE A 2 -5.32 -1.89 32.85
N ALA A 3 -4.06 -1.74 33.26
CA ALA A 3 -3.00 -1.29 32.34
C ALA A 3 -2.44 -2.38 31.40
N GLY A 4 -2.45 -3.65 31.80
CA GLY A 4 -1.75 -4.72 31.07
C GLY A 4 -2.48 -5.27 29.84
N VAL A 5 -3.80 -5.03 29.72
CA VAL A 5 -4.62 -5.60 28.63
C VAL A 5 -4.63 -4.69 27.39
N PHE A 6 -4.50 -3.37 27.57
CA PHE A 6 -4.58 -2.42 26.44
C PHE A 6 -3.37 -2.47 25.49
N GLY A 7 -2.16 -2.74 25.98
CA GLY A 7 -0.95 -2.71 25.14
C GLY A 7 -0.95 -3.72 24.00
N HIS A 8 -1.52 -4.92 24.22
CA HIS A 8 -1.57 -5.97 23.20
C HIS A 8 -2.90 -5.98 22.42
N HIS A 9 -4.02 -5.70 23.08
CA HIS A 9 -5.34 -5.69 22.42
C HIS A 9 -5.64 -4.39 21.66
N ALA A 10 -5.31 -3.22 22.20
CA ALA A 10 -5.54 -1.95 21.52
C ALA A 10 -4.56 -1.76 20.35
N PHE A 11 -3.32 -2.25 20.47
CA PHE A 11 -2.34 -2.23 19.37
C PHE A 11 -2.78 -3.11 18.20
N ARG A 12 -3.29 -4.33 18.46
CA ARG A 12 -3.88 -5.18 17.40
C ARG A 12 -5.09 -4.54 16.73
N ASN A 13 -5.97 -3.86 17.49
CA ASN A 13 -7.16 -3.21 16.92
C ASN A 13 -6.83 -1.88 16.19
N ALA A 14 -5.76 -1.19 16.60
CA ALA A 14 -5.27 0.02 15.94
C ALA A 14 -4.42 -0.30 14.69
N LEU A 15 -3.74 -1.44 14.65
CA LEU A 15 -2.98 -1.91 13.48
C LEU A 15 -3.87 -2.18 12.27
N LEU A 16 -5.13 -2.57 12.47
CA LEU A 16 -6.09 -2.87 11.41
C LEU A 16 -6.27 -1.68 10.43
N PRO A 17 -6.68 -0.48 10.87
CA PRO A 17 -6.74 0.68 9.98
C PRO A 17 -5.36 1.19 9.57
N LEU A 18 -4.33 1.04 10.41
CA LEU A 18 -2.99 1.58 10.15
C LEU A 18 -2.31 0.87 8.97
N VAL A 19 -2.45 -0.46 8.87
CA VAL A 19 -1.88 -1.23 7.76
C VAL A 19 -2.61 -0.94 6.44
N SER A 20 -3.94 -0.82 6.44
CA SER A 20 -4.70 -0.40 5.26
C SER A 20 -4.35 1.03 4.84
N LEU A 21 -4.15 1.93 5.81
CA LEU A 21 -3.70 3.30 5.54
C LEU A 21 -2.31 3.29 4.89
N LEU A 22 -1.38 2.47 5.38
CA LEU A 22 -0.04 2.34 4.81
C LEU A 22 -0.06 1.74 3.40
N GLY A 23 -0.90 0.73 3.16
CA GLY A 23 -1.09 0.13 1.83
C GLY A 23 -1.60 1.14 0.80
N LEU A 24 -2.51 2.03 1.21
CA LEU A 24 -3.02 3.13 0.37
C LEU A 24 -2.04 4.32 0.27
N SER A 25 -1.16 4.50 1.25
CA SER A 25 -0.18 5.62 1.26
C SER A 25 1.05 5.34 0.40
N LEU A 26 1.38 4.07 0.11
CA LEU A 26 2.52 3.70 -0.71
C LEU A 26 2.45 4.25 -2.16
N PRO A 27 1.31 4.15 -2.88
CA PRO A 27 1.13 4.79 -4.18
C PRO A 27 1.25 6.32 -4.12
N ASP A 28 0.72 6.94 -3.06
CA ASP A 28 0.78 8.39 -2.87
C ASP A 28 2.22 8.87 -2.66
N LEU A 29 3.02 8.12 -1.90
CA LEU A 29 4.46 8.37 -1.75
C LEU A 29 5.19 8.26 -3.08
N PHE A 30 4.84 7.26 -3.90
CA PHE A 30 5.41 7.10 -5.25
C PHE A 30 5.03 8.26 -6.18
N SER A 31 3.79 8.77 -6.08
CA SER A 31 3.31 9.93 -6.82
C SER A 31 4.07 11.21 -6.44
N GLY A 32 4.30 11.43 -5.15
CA GLY A 32 5.14 12.54 -4.65
C GLY A 32 6.61 12.44 -5.09
N ALA A 33 7.16 11.22 -5.09
CA ALA A 33 8.49 10.94 -5.63
C ALA A 33 8.57 11.27 -7.14
N PHE A 34 7.53 10.96 -7.90
CA PHE A 34 7.43 11.28 -9.33
C PHE A 34 7.59 12.78 -9.60
N ILE A 35 6.86 13.61 -8.85
CA ILE A 35 6.89 15.07 -9.02
C ILE A 35 8.25 15.64 -8.60
N THR A 36 8.81 15.15 -7.50
CA THR A 36 10.12 15.63 -7.01
C THR A 36 11.26 15.21 -7.93
N GLU A 37 11.25 14.00 -8.47
CA GLU A 37 12.22 13.55 -9.48
C GLU A 37 12.18 14.42 -10.73
N TYR A 38 10.98 14.78 -11.20
CA TYR A 38 10.82 15.64 -12.38
C TYR A 38 11.30 17.07 -12.14
N ILE A 39 10.88 17.71 -11.04
CA ILE A 39 11.24 19.11 -10.74
C ILE A 39 12.75 19.27 -10.51
N PHE A 40 13.36 18.35 -9.77
CA PHE A 40 14.79 18.40 -9.46
C PHE A 40 15.68 17.72 -10.51
N SER A 41 15.09 17.18 -11.59
CA SER A 41 15.81 16.43 -12.63
C SER A 41 16.67 15.30 -12.07
N LEU A 42 16.15 14.61 -11.03
CA LEU A 42 16.82 13.45 -10.45
C LEU A 42 16.62 12.24 -11.37
N PRO A 43 17.69 11.47 -11.68
CA PRO A 43 17.59 10.32 -12.56
C PRO A 43 16.78 9.21 -11.88
N GLY A 44 15.53 9.05 -12.30
CA GLY A 44 14.59 8.10 -11.71
C GLY A 44 13.43 7.74 -12.64
N MET A 45 12.61 6.78 -12.21
CA MET A 45 11.47 6.29 -13.01
C MET A 45 10.42 7.38 -13.25
N GLY A 46 10.31 8.36 -12.34
CA GLY A 46 9.43 9.52 -12.45
C GLY A 46 9.78 10.43 -13.62
N GLN A 47 11.06 10.73 -13.76
CA GLN A 47 11.57 11.53 -14.87
C GLN A 47 11.34 10.83 -16.21
N TYR A 48 11.66 9.53 -16.31
CA TYR A 48 11.42 8.73 -17.51
C TYR A 48 9.94 8.61 -17.87
N GLY A 49 9.07 8.49 -16.87
CA GLY A 49 7.63 8.47 -17.08
C GLY A 49 7.10 9.78 -17.65
N MET A 50 7.57 10.90 -17.14
CA MET A 50 7.18 12.22 -17.67
C MET A 50 7.67 12.42 -19.10
N GLU A 51 8.89 12.00 -19.41
CA GLU A 51 9.43 12.05 -20.76
C GLU A 51 8.64 11.17 -21.73
N ALA A 52 8.23 9.97 -21.30
CA ALA A 52 7.36 9.09 -22.07
C ALA A 52 5.97 9.70 -22.31
N ILE A 53 5.39 10.42 -21.33
CA ILE A 53 4.14 11.17 -21.52
C ILE A 53 4.29 12.21 -22.62
N LEU A 54 5.37 13.00 -22.57
CA LEU A 54 5.62 14.07 -23.54
C LEU A 54 5.85 13.53 -24.95
N HIS A 55 6.59 12.43 -25.08
CA HIS A 55 6.86 11.76 -26.36
C HIS A 55 5.77 10.79 -26.81
N ARG A 56 4.67 10.66 -26.04
CA ARG A 56 3.57 9.71 -26.28
C ARG A 56 4.05 8.27 -26.43
N ASP A 57 5.05 7.89 -25.65
CA ASP A 57 5.61 6.54 -25.63
C ASP A 57 4.72 5.64 -24.75
N TYR A 58 3.62 5.17 -25.35
CA TYR A 58 2.61 4.34 -24.68
C TYR A 58 3.18 3.06 -24.03
N PRO A 59 4.15 2.33 -24.62
CA PRO A 59 4.79 1.19 -23.97
C PRO A 59 5.40 1.50 -22.61
N VAL A 60 6.15 2.61 -22.50
CA VAL A 60 6.81 3.02 -21.25
C VAL A 60 5.76 3.42 -20.21
N LEU A 61 4.76 4.19 -20.62
CA LEU A 61 3.62 4.55 -19.78
C LEU A 61 2.90 3.33 -19.23
N MET A 62 2.61 2.35 -20.09
CA MET A 62 1.97 1.10 -19.69
C MET A 62 2.84 0.34 -18.69
N GLY A 63 4.15 0.28 -18.90
CA GLY A 63 5.09 -0.35 -17.96
C GLY A 63 5.08 0.29 -16.57
N ILE A 64 5.05 1.62 -16.51
CA ILE A 64 4.99 2.37 -15.25
C ILE A 64 3.64 2.15 -14.54
N ILE A 65 2.54 2.17 -15.28
CA ILE A 65 1.20 1.92 -14.74
C ILE A 65 1.11 0.49 -14.20
N LEU A 66 1.61 -0.50 -14.93
CA LEU A 66 1.66 -1.90 -14.49
C LEU A 66 2.52 -2.06 -13.23
N PHE A 67 3.69 -1.42 -13.19
CA PHE A 67 4.57 -1.45 -12.02
C PHE A 67 3.90 -0.81 -10.78
N SER A 68 3.28 0.36 -10.95
CA SER A 68 2.53 1.04 -9.88
C SER A 68 1.36 0.18 -9.39
N SER A 69 0.60 -0.44 -10.30
CA SER A 69 -0.51 -1.33 -9.96
C SER A 69 -0.03 -2.57 -9.22
N LEU A 70 1.14 -3.11 -9.58
CA LEU A 70 1.78 -4.22 -8.88
C LEU A 70 2.15 -3.82 -7.44
N LEU A 71 2.69 -2.61 -7.23
CA LEU A 71 2.99 -2.09 -5.89
C LEU A 71 1.72 -1.92 -5.05
N VAL A 72 0.64 -1.42 -5.65
CA VAL A 72 -0.67 -1.33 -4.99
C VAL A 72 -1.14 -2.72 -4.55
N LEU A 73 -1.11 -3.71 -5.46
CA LEU A 73 -1.50 -5.08 -5.18
C LEU A 73 -0.64 -5.72 -4.07
N LEU A 74 0.67 -5.48 -4.09
CA LEU A 74 1.57 -5.96 -3.04
C LEU A 74 1.27 -5.27 -1.70
N GLY A 75 1.01 -3.96 -1.71
CA GLY A 75 0.62 -3.21 -0.53
C GLY A 75 -0.69 -3.71 0.06
N SER A 76 -1.71 -3.97 -0.76
CA SER A 76 -2.98 -4.54 -0.32
C SER A 76 -2.84 -5.98 0.14
N LEU A 77 -2.04 -6.82 -0.54
CA LEU A 77 -1.81 -8.20 -0.13
C LEU A 77 -1.06 -8.27 1.21
N LEU A 78 -0.05 -7.42 1.40
CA LEU A 78 0.63 -7.27 2.69
C LEU A 78 -0.36 -6.84 3.76
N ALA A 79 -1.32 -5.98 3.43
CA ALA A 79 -2.36 -5.59 4.36
C ALA A 79 -3.27 -6.76 4.74
N ASP A 80 -3.70 -7.57 3.77
CA ASP A 80 -4.52 -8.76 4.01
C ASP A 80 -3.78 -9.83 4.83
N VAL A 81 -2.49 -10.05 4.57
CA VAL A 81 -1.65 -10.98 5.34
C VAL A 81 -1.46 -10.48 6.77
N CYS A 82 -1.19 -9.18 6.95
CA CYS A 82 -1.13 -8.58 8.28
C CYS A 82 -2.47 -8.71 9.01
N TYR A 83 -3.60 -8.52 8.30
CA TYR A 83 -4.94 -8.73 8.84
C TYR A 83 -5.13 -10.17 9.33
N ALA A 84 -4.76 -11.17 8.51
CA ALA A 84 -4.84 -12.58 8.86
C ALA A 84 -3.97 -12.98 10.08
N LEU A 85 -2.81 -12.36 10.26
CA LEU A 85 -1.90 -12.62 11.38
C LEU A 85 -2.33 -11.92 12.68
N VAL A 86 -2.94 -10.74 12.56
CA VAL A 86 -3.34 -9.90 13.70
C VAL A 86 -4.67 -10.37 14.29
N ASP A 87 -5.61 -10.85 13.48
CA ASP A 87 -6.95 -11.21 13.92
C ASP A 87 -7.23 -12.74 13.84
N PRO A 88 -7.19 -13.48 14.97
CA PRO A 88 -7.61 -14.89 15.01
C PRO A 88 -9.14 -15.07 15.01
N ARG A 89 -9.97 -14.00 15.02
CA ARG A 89 -11.45 -14.10 15.05
C ARG A 89 -12.12 -14.27 13.70
N ILE A 90 -11.45 -13.96 12.58
CA ILE A 90 -11.98 -14.26 11.23
C ILE A 90 -12.26 -15.75 11.01
N ARG A 91 -11.71 -16.62 11.88
CA ARG A 91 -11.97 -18.06 11.90
C ARG A 91 -13.30 -18.47 12.56
N LEU A 92 -14.02 -17.55 13.23
CA LEU A 92 -15.25 -17.85 13.97
C LEU A 92 -16.54 -17.35 13.28
N GLY A 93 -16.43 -16.58 12.19
CA GLY A 93 -17.59 -16.03 11.47
C GLY A 93 -18.34 -17.00 10.56
N GLU A 94 -17.75 -18.16 10.22
CA GLU A 94 -18.38 -19.19 9.38
C GLU A 94 -19.07 -20.31 10.18
N ALA A 95 -18.92 -20.36 11.50
CA ALA A 95 -19.46 -21.44 12.33
C ALA A 95 -20.93 -21.25 12.79
N GLU A 96 -21.55 -20.10 12.50
CA GLU A 96 -22.92 -19.76 12.94
C GLU A 96 -23.89 -19.60 11.75
N ARG A 97 -23.73 -20.45 10.72
CA ARG A 97 -24.76 -20.71 9.70
C ARG A 97 -24.85 -22.21 9.43
N GLY A 98 -25.30 -22.95 10.44
CA GLY A 98 -25.73 -24.34 10.37
C GLY A 98 -26.96 -24.53 11.22
#